data_AF-A0A921YYP3-F1
#
_entry.id   AF-A0A921YYP3-F1
#
_cell.length_a   1.000
_cell.length_b   1.000
_cell.length_c   1.000
_cell.angle_alpha   90.00
_cell.angle_beta   90.00
_cell.angle_gamma   90.00
#
_symmetry.space_group_name_H-M   'P 1'
#
loop_
_entity.id
_entity.type
_entity.pdbx_description
1 polymer ?
#
loop_
_entity_poly.entity_id
_entity_poly.type
_entity_poly.pdbx_seq_one_letter_code
_entity_poly.pdbx_strand_id
1 'polypeptide(L)'
;MRKSSWQMFKDWGKRNSSDYYGIFLGWKPALIIQSPEYAKMILVKDHHHFLDRYLYSSYDSDPLGSLNVFSVKSPLWKNIRQELTPMFTSNRLKVLTELMNVNAKHLVNKIQRDYIDKREPVNLKELFSMYASDTVGYTVFGIHVSALNDPSSPLWYITKHMVKWTFSRGFEFTMIFFLPFIARTLRLTLFSQPATEYVQKLFWGTVKERQSNGKTSDKDLVNHLLRLKEDLKLPAEAGSRMYCFLTFSAG
;
A
#
# COMPACT_ATOMS: atom_id res chain seq x y z
N MET A 1 -25.32 17.92 6.12
CA MET A 1 -24.05 17.17 6.30
C MET A 1 -24.15 15.84 5.58
N ARG A 2 -23.23 15.55 4.64
CA ARG A 2 -23.21 14.31 3.86
C ARG A 2 -22.69 13.19 4.77
N LYS A 3 -23.53 12.18 5.07
CA LYS A 3 -23.09 11.03 5.89
C LYS A 3 -22.00 10.26 5.15
N SER A 4 -20.98 9.81 5.88
CA SER A 4 -19.98 8.92 5.30
C SER A 4 -20.57 7.53 5.06
N SER A 5 -20.00 6.76 4.13
CA SER A 5 -20.41 5.38 3.87
C SER A 5 -20.34 4.52 5.14
N TRP A 6 -19.31 4.73 5.97
CA TRP A 6 -19.18 4.07 7.27
C TRP A 6 -20.34 4.38 8.23
N GLN A 7 -20.70 5.66 8.37
CA GLN A 7 -21.83 6.06 9.21
C GLN A 7 -23.14 5.45 8.71
N MET A 8 -23.32 5.37 7.39
CA MET A 8 -24.48 4.73 6.79
C MET A 8 -24.56 3.23 7.14
N PHE A 9 -23.45 2.48 7.00
CA PHE A 9 -23.43 1.07 7.40
C PHE A 9 -23.69 0.87 8.89
N LYS A 10 -23.12 1.73 9.75
CA LYS A 10 -23.37 1.70 11.19
C LYS A 10 -24.82 1.98 11.53
N ASP A 11 -25.44 2.96 10.88
CA ASP A 11 -26.85 3.30 11.08
C ASP A 11 -27.77 2.17 10.61
N TRP A 12 -27.44 1.48 9.52
CA TRP A 12 -28.17 0.30 9.06
C TRP A 12 -28.02 -0.90 10.00
N GLY A 13 -26.81 -1.13 10.50
CA GLY A 13 -26.57 -2.15 11.52
C GLY A 13 -27.40 -1.90 12.77
N LYS A 14 -27.46 -0.66 13.26
CA LYS A 14 -28.31 -0.29 14.41
C LYS A 14 -29.81 -0.48 14.18
N ARG A 15 -30.27 -0.39 12.93
CA ARG A 15 -31.69 -0.59 12.59
C ARG A 15 -32.06 -2.06 12.51
N ASN A 16 -31.09 -2.93 12.25
CA ASN A 16 -31.29 -4.38 12.15
C ASN A 16 -30.71 -5.05 13.39
N SER A 17 -31.57 -5.56 14.27
CA SER A 17 -31.16 -6.30 15.47
C SER A 17 -30.59 -7.70 15.18
N SER A 18 -30.62 -8.14 13.92
CA SER A 18 -30.06 -9.43 13.50
C SER A 18 -28.52 -9.40 13.39
N ASP A 19 -27.91 -10.55 13.63
CA ASP A 19 -26.45 -10.73 13.63
C ASP A 19 -25.78 -10.50 12.26
N TYR A 20 -26.57 -10.49 11.19
CA TYR A 20 -26.14 -10.19 9.83
C TYR A 20 -27.29 -9.57 9.02
N TYR A 21 -26.95 -8.88 7.94
CA TYR A 21 -27.94 -8.37 6.98
C TYR A 21 -27.37 -8.33 5.56
N GLY A 22 -28.24 -8.50 4.57
CA GLY A 22 -27.88 -8.40 3.16
C GLY A 22 -27.96 -6.97 2.64
N ILE A 23 -27.03 -6.59 1.79
CA ILE A 23 -27.07 -5.37 0.99
C ILE A 23 -26.77 -5.69 -0.47
N PHE A 24 -27.20 -4.83 -1.39
CA PHE A 24 -26.75 -4.88 -2.76
C PHE A 24 -25.67 -3.81 -2.97
N LEU A 25 -24.45 -4.24 -3.28
CA LEU A 25 -23.35 -3.37 -3.68
C LEU A 25 -23.41 -3.16 -5.18
N GLY A 26 -24.24 -2.20 -5.61
CA GLY A 26 -24.58 -2.04 -7.03
C GLY A 26 -25.40 -3.24 -7.50
N TRP A 27 -24.81 -4.10 -8.34
CA TRP A 27 -25.46 -5.30 -8.88
C TRP A 27 -25.16 -6.59 -8.12
N LYS A 28 -24.22 -6.57 -7.16
CA LYS A 28 -23.77 -7.78 -6.47
C LYS A 28 -24.37 -7.85 -5.06
N PRO A 29 -25.04 -8.95 -4.68
CA PRO A 29 -25.45 -9.15 -3.29
C PRO A 29 -24.21 -9.32 -2.40
N ALA A 30 -24.20 -8.65 -1.26
CA ALA A 30 -23.15 -8.71 -0.26
C ALA A 30 -23.78 -8.90 1.12
N LEU A 31 -23.15 -9.72 1.96
CA LEU A 31 -23.57 -9.97 3.32
C LEU A 31 -22.72 -9.13 4.27
N ILE A 32 -23.36 -8.34 5.12
CA ILE A 32 -22.70 -7.61 6.21
C ILE A 32 -22.91 -8.40 7.50
N ILE A 33 -21.80 -8.68 8.19
CA ILE A 33 -21.76 -9.41 9.45
C ILE A 33 -21.63 -8.39 10.58
N GLN A 34 -22.51 -8.46 11.58
CA GLN A 34 -22.48 -7.58 12.75
C GLN A 34 -21.90 -8.30 13.98
N SER A 35 -22.20 -9.58 14.15
CA SER A 35 -21.75 -10.34 15.32
C SER A 35 -20.27 -10.77 15.21
N PRO A 36 -19.49 -10.61 16.29
CA PRO A 36 -18.08 -11.01 16.32
C PRO A 36 -17.90 -12.53 16.21
N GLU A 37 -18.90 -13.33 16.59
CA GLU A 37 -18.84 -14.79 16.53
C GLU A 37 -18.82 -15.28 15.08
N TYR A 38 -19.72 -14.76 14.25
CA TYR A 38 -19.74 -15.05 12.82
C TYR A 38 -18.50 -14.47 12.11
N ALA A 39 -18.04 -13.29 12.52
CA ALA A 39 -16.80 -12.73 11.97
C ALA A 39 -15.59 -13.64 12.25
N LYS A 40 -15.48 -14.19 13.47
CA LYS A 40 -14.44 -15.16 13.82
C LYS A 40 -14.58 -16.47 13.03
N MET A 41 -15.81 -16.94 12.82
CA MET A 41 -16.07 -18.13 12.01
C MET A 41 -15.55 -17.92 10.58
N ILE A 42 -15.93 -16.83 9.93
CA ILE A 42 -15.58 -16.54 8.53
C ILE A 42 -14.10 -16.22 8.35
N LEU A 43 -13.51 -15.41 9.24
CA LEU A 43 -12.13 -14.93 9.08
C LEU A 43 -11.06 -15.91 9.62
N VAL A 44 -11.42 -16.83 10.51
CA VAL A 44 -10.47 -17.73 11.17
C VAL A 44 -10.78 -19.19 10.88
N LYS A 45 -11.98 -19.68 11.25
CA LYS A 45 -12.33 -21.10 11.10
C LYS A 45 -12.46 -21.50 9.63
N ASP A 46 -13.25 -20.74 8.88
CA ASP A 46 -13.63 -21.03 7.49
C ASP A 46 -12.88 -20.17 6.47
N HIS A 47 -11.70 -19.64 6.84
CA HIS A 47 -10.93 -18.74 5.99
C HIS A 47 -10.58 -19.35 4.61
N HIS A 48 -10.50 -20.68 4.52
CA HIS A 48 -10.25 -21.40 3.27
C HIS A 48 -11.34 -21.17 2.21
N HIS A 49 -12.57 -20.84 2.62
CA HIS A 49 -13.66 -20.49 1.70
C HIS A 49 -13.62 -19.02 1.26
N PHE A 50 -12.91 -18.16 2.00
CA PHE A 50 -12.88 -16.70 1.83
C PHE A 50 -11.45 -16.17 1.62
N LEU A 51 -10.73 -16.75 0.66
CA LEU A 51 -9.32 -16.43 0.41
C LEU A 51 -9.13 -15.09 -0.31
N ASP A 52 -10.02 -14.76 -1.24
CA ASP A 52 -9.85 -13.62 -2.14
C ASP A 52 -10.66 -12.40 -1.70
N ARG A 53 -10.04 -11.23 -1.82
CA ARG A 53 -10.70 -9.93 -1.59
C ARG A 53 -11.38 -9.45 -2.87
N TYR A 54 -12.52 -8.77 -2.72
CA TYR A 54 -13.25 -8.21 -3.86
C TYR A 54 -12.62 -6.89 -4.32
N LEU A 55 -11.57 -7.01 -5.13
CA LEU A 55 -10.81 -5.91 -5.73
C LEU A 55 -10.54 -6.23 -7.20
N TYR A 56 -10.82 -5.27 -8.08
CA TYR A 56 -10.30 -5.33 -9.44
C TYR A 56 -8.86 -4.81 -9.48
N SER A 57 -7.97 -5.60 -10.03
CA SER A 57 -6.67 -5.11 -10.48
C SER A 57 -6.31 -5.89 -11.74
N SER A 58 -5.94 -5.17 -12.81
CA SER A 58 -5.44 -5.79 -14.03
C SER A 58 -3.94 -5.62 -14.08
N TYR A 59 -3.26 -6.72 -14.37
CA TYR A 59 -1.82 -6.76 -14.54
C TYR A 59 -1.37 -5.91 -15.72
N ASP A 60 -2.11 -5.95 -16.84
CA ASP A 60 -1.71 -5.25 -18.08
C ASP A 60 -1.81 -3.73 -17.98
N SER A 61 -2.71 -3.23 -17.12
CA SER A 61 -2.90 -1.78 -16.93
C SER A 61 -2.20 -1.25 -15.69
N ASP A 62 -2.08 -2.06 -14.64
CA ASP A 62 -1.44 -1.67 -13.38
C ASP A 62 -0.70 -2.85 -12.71
N PRO A 63 0.56 -3.10 -13.11
CA PRO A 63 1.38 -4.16 -12.52
C PRO A 63 1.62 -3.96 -11.02
N LEU A 64 1.85 -2.73 -10.55
CA LEU A 64 2.07 -2.45 -9.12
C LEU A 64 0.80 -2.64 -8.31
N GLY A 65 -0.35 -2.23 -8.84
CA GLY A 65 -1.64 -2.38 -8.22
C GLY A 65 -2.12 -3.82 -8.17
N SER A 66 -1.76 -4.65 -9.15
CA SER A 66 -2.19 -6.06 -9.24
C SER A 66 -1.32 -7.03 -8.44
N LEU A 67 -0.03 -6.74 -8.29
CA LEU A 67 0.90 -7.54 -7.49
C LEU A 67 0.99 -7.11 -6.02
N ASN A 68 0.18 -6.13 -5.61
CA ASN A 68 0.12 -5.69 -4.23
C ASN A 68 -0.52 -6.77 -3.33
N VAL A 69 -0.01 -6.97 -2.12
CA VAL A 69 -0.50 -7.95 -1.13
C VAL A 69 -1.98 -7.76 -0.81
N PHE A 70 -2.49 -6.55 -0.98
CA PHE A 70 -3.89 -6.22 -0.69
C PHE A 70 -4.87 -6.61 -1.81
N SER A 71 -4.40 -6.80 -3.05
CA SER A 71 -5.22 -7.04 -4.24
C SER A 71 -4.95 -8.40 -4.90
N VAL A 72 -3.76 -8.97 -4.68
CA VAL A 72 -3.35 -10.26 -5.23
C VAL A 72 -4.24 -11.40 -4.70
N LYS A 73 -4.52 -12.36 -5.56
CA LYS A 73 -5.38 -13.53 -5.26
C LYS A 73 -4.56 -14.75 -4.81
N SER A 74 -5.23 -15.67 -4.14
CA SER A 74 -4.66 -16.98 -3.81
C SER A 74 -4.41 -17.80 -5.09
N PRO A 75 -3.32 -18.59 -5.21
CA PRO A 75 -2.31 -18.93 -4.21
C PRO A 75 -1.15 -17.93 -4.09
N LEU A 76 -0.98 -17.02 -5.06
CA LEU A 76 0.17 -16.11 -5.12
C LEU A 76 0.26 -15.21 -3.87
N TRP A 77 -0.89 -14.78 -3.34
CA TRP A 77 -0.98 -14.04 -2.08
C TRP A 77 -0.24 -14.73 -0.92
N LYS A 78 -0.39 -16.05 -0.79
CA LYS A 78 0.21 -16.82 0.31
C LYS A 78 1.73 -16.80 0.21
N ASN A 79 2.26 -16.99 -1.00
CA ASN A 79 3.69 -16.97 -1.26
C ASN A 79 4.28 -15.58 -0.95
N ILE A 80 3.69 -14.51 -1.51
CA ILE A 80 4.17 -13.15 -1.26
C ILE A 80 4.11 -12.82 0.24
N ARG A 81 3.02 -13.21 0.93
CA ARG A 81 2.87 -12.97 2.36
C ARG A 81 3.91 -13.72 3.19
N GLN A 82 4.21 -14.97 2.85
CA GLN A 82 5.24 -15.76 3.53
C GLN A 82 6.60 -15.06 3.43
N GLU A 83 6.95 -14.55 2.24
CA GLU A 83 8.21 -13.86 2.03
C GLU A 83 8.30 -12.48 2.69
N LEU A 84 7.17 -11.77 2.83
CA LEU A 84 7.14 -10.48 3.51
C LEU A 84 7.02 -10.59 5.03
N THR A 85 6.54 -11.70 5.57
CA THR A 85 6.40 -11.91 7.03
C THR A 85 7.71 -11.68 7.81
N PRO A 86 8.90 -12.16 7.37
CA PRO A 86 10.15 -11.94 8.11
C PRO A 86 10.58 -10.46 8.20
N MET A 87 10.01 -9.57 7.37
CA MET A 87 10.27 -8.13 7.49
C MET A 87 9.62 -7.49 8.71
N PHE A 88 8.56 -8.09 9.23
CA PHE A 88 7.78 -7.55 10.34
C PHE A 88 8.06 -8.27 11.66
N THR A 89 9.25 -8.87 11.82
CA THR A 89 9.66 -9.46 13.10
C THR A 89 9.89 -8.40 14.18
N SER A 90 9.75 -8.79 15.46
CA SER A 90 9.90 -7.88 16.60
C SER A 90 11.26 -7.16 16.62
N ASN A 91 12.35 -7.83 16.21
CA ASN A 91 13.67 -7.21 16.14
C ASN A 91 13.74 -6.14 15.06
N ARG A 92 13.13 -6.36 13.89
CA ARG A 92 13.04 -5.35 12.83
C ARG A 92 12.16 -4.19 13.28
N LEU A 93 11.01 -4.47 13.88
CA LEU A 93 10.12 -3.42 14.40
C LEU A 93 10.82 -2.50 15.40
N LYS A 94 11.67 -3.02 16.29
CA LYS A 94 12.49 -2.19 17.19
C LYS A 94 13.38 -1.21 16.44
N VAL A 95 14.12 -1.69 15.43
CA VAL A 95 14.95 -0.83 14.57
C VAL A 95 14.09 0.23 13.88
N LEU A 96 12.94 -0.17 13.31
CA LEU A 96 12.00 0.77 12.67
C LEU A 96 11.49 1.83 13.67
N THR A 97 11.22 1.46 14.92
CA THR A 97 10.79 2.40 15.96
C THR A 97 11.89 3.42 16.33
N GLU A 98 13.16 3.00 16.40
CA GLU A 98 14.27 3.93 16.63
C GLU A 98 14.36 5.00 15.53
N LEU A 99 14.14 4.59 14.29
CA LEU A 99 14.14 5.48 13.12
C LEU A 99 12.94 6.43 13.13
N MET A 100 11.76 5.92 13.48
CA MET A 100 10.57 6.75 13.71
C MET A 100 10.81 7.79 14.80
N ASN A 101 11.50 7.43 15.88
CA ASN A 101 11.82 8.38 16.96
C ASN A 101 12.75 9.50 16.48
N VAL A 102 13.74 9.19 15.63
CA VAL A 102 14.58 10.22 15.00
C VAL A 102 13.71 11.14 14.15
N ASN A 103 12.86 10.58 13.29
CA ASN A 103 11.99 11.35 12.42
C ASN A 103 10.97 12.22 13.19
N ALA A 104 10.48 11.71 14.33
CA ALA A 104 9.59 12.44 15.22
C ALA A 104 10.28 13.66 15.85
N LYS A 105 11.58 13.58 16.18
CA LYS A 105 12.35 14.75 16.64
C LYS A 105 12.44 15.82 15.54
N HIS A 106 12.68 15.43 14.29
CA HIS A 106 12.68 16.35 13.16
C HIS A 106 11.31 17.02 12.96
N LEU A 107 10.23 16.24 13.10
CA LEU A 107 8.86 16.75 13.04
C LEU A 107 8.60 17.81 14.13
N VAL A 108 8.98 17.54 15.38
CA VAL A 108 8.81 18.48 16.50
C VAL A 108 9.59 19.77 16.25
N ASN A 109 10.85 19.67 15.83
CA ASN A 109 11.68 20.83 15.51
C ASN A 109 11.08 21.68 14.39
N LYS A 110 10.50 21.03 13.36
CA LYS A 110 9.79 21.72 12.27
C LYS A 110 8.56 22.45 12.79
N ILE A 111 7.75 21.80 13.63
CA ILE A 111 6.54 22.42 14.22
C ILE A 111 6.92 23.68 15.00
N GLN A 112 7.98 23.58 15.80
CA GLN A 112 8.45 24.70 16.60
C GLN A 112 8.90 25.87 15.72
N ARG A 113 9.81 25.61 14.77
CA ARG A 113 10.40 26.64 13.91
C ARG A 113 9.40 27.28 12.94
N ASP A 114 8.57 26.47 12.30
CA ASP A 114 7.75 26.94 11.16
C ASP A 114 6.36 27.40 11.60
N TYR A 115 5.83 26.96 12.74
CA TYR A 115 4.45 27.25 13.14
C TYR A 115 4.30 27.90 14.52
N ILE A 116 5.03 27.43 15.54
CA ILE A 116 4.93 28.03 16.89
C ILE A 116 5.58 29.42 16.89
N ASP A 117 6.80 29.53 16.36
CA ASP A 117 7.54 30.79 16.34
C ASP A 117 6.89 31.84 15.42
N LYS A 118 6.22 31.39 14.35
CA LYS A 118 5.56 32.25 13.36
C LYS A 118 4.06 32.49 13.62
N ARG A 119 3.47 31.78 14.59
CA ARG A 119 2.02 31.78 14.89
C ARG A 119 1.14 31.49 13.68
N GLU A 120 1.57 30.58 12.81
CA GLU A 120 0.81 30.18 11.62
C GLU A 120 -0.05 28.94 11.88
N PRO A 121 -1.25 28.83 11.27
CA PRO A 121 -2.08 27.65 11.39
C PRO A 121 -1.43 26.43 10.72
N VAL A 122 -1.43 25.30 11.43
CA VAL A 122 -0.79 24.05 10.96
C VAL A 122 -1.79 23.17 10.22
N ASN A 123 -1.48 22.79 8.98
CA ASN A 123 -2.18 21.70 8.32
C ASN A 123 -1.63 20.35 8.77
N LEU A 124 -2.21 19.80 9.84
CA LEU A 124 -1.80 18.51 10.41
C LEU A 124 -1.85 17.37 9.39
N LYS A 125 -2.83 17.37 8.47
CA LYS A 125 -2.96 16.31 7.47
C LYS A 125 -1.75 16.29 6.54
N GLU A 126 -1.31 17.46 6.08
CA GLU A 126 -0.14 17.57 5.21
C GLU A 126 1.14 17.18 5.95
N LEU A 127 1.30 17.70 7.17
CA LEU A 127 2.47 17.45 7.99
C LEU A 127 2.65 15.97 8.37
N PHE A 128 1.58 15.30 8.82
CA PHE A 128 1.64 13.87 9.11
C PHE A 128 1.79 13.02 7.85
N SER A 129 1.29 13.48 6.70
CA SER A 129 1.55 12.81 5.42
C SER A 129 3.03 12.89 5.03
N MET A 130 3.70 14.04 5.24
CA MET A 130 5.15 14.17 5.04
C MET A 130 5.92 13.23 5.96
N TYR A 131 5.59 13.22 7.26
CA TYR A 131 6.20 12.33 8.24
C TYR A 131 6.05 10.84 7.87
N ALA A 132 4.84 10.42 7.47
CA ALA A 132 4.59 9.05 7.05
C ALA A 132 5.39 8.69 5.79
N SER A 133 5.49 9.62 4.83
CA SER A 133 6.24 9.45 3.59
C SER A 133 7.74 9.27 3.85
N ASP A 134 8.33 10.10 4.72
CA ASP A 134 9.74 9.98 5.11
C ASP A 134 10.02 8.69 5.86
N THR A 135 9.12 8.32 6.77
CA THR A 135 9.24 7.06 7.51
C THR A 135 9.20 5.86 6.56
N VAL A 136 8.28 5.84 5.59
CA VAL A 136 8.23 4.78 4.57
C VAL A 136 9.45 4.83 3.65
N GLY A 137 9.87 6.02 3.21
CA GLY A 137 11.05 6.23 2.37
C GLY A 137 12.32 5.64 3.00
N TYR A 138 12.53 5.93 4.28
CA TYR A 138 13.65 5.41 5.04
C TYR A 138 13.57 3.90 5.25
N THR A 139 12.42 3.40 5.69
CA THR A 139 12.28 1.99 6.09
C THR A 139 12.26 1.02 4.90
N VAL A 140 11.69 1.44 3.77
CA VAL A 140 11.58 0.62 2.57
C VAL A 140 12.82 0.73 1.69
N PHE A 141 13.26 1.96 1.41
CA PHE A 141 14.35 2.22 0.46
C PHE A 141 15.71 2.47 1.13
N GLY A 142 15.76 2.64 2.45
CA GLY A 142 17.00 2.98 3.16
C GLY A 142 17.54 4.37 2.82
N ILE A 143 16.72 5.24 2.21
CA ILE A 143 17.12 6.57 1.77
C ILE A 143 16.69 7.58 2.82
N HIS A 144 17.63 8.40 3.30
CA HIS A 144 17.32 9.60 4.07
C HIS A 144 16.75 10.68 3.15
N VAL A 145 15.50 10.53 2.75
CA VAL A 145 14.75 11.61 2.11
C VAL A 145 14.27 12.51 3.23
N SER A 146 14.72 13.77 3.25
CA SER A 146 14.29 14.75 4.25
C SER A 146 13.07 15.52 3.74
N ALA A 147 11.95 14.86 3.40
CA ALA A 147 10.75 15.55 2.92
C ALA A 147 10.17 16.53 3.95
N LEU A 148 10.41 16.29 5.25
CA LEU A 148 10.08 17.21 6.33
C LEU A 148 10.82 18.54 6.22
N ASN A 149 12.10 18.54 5.81
CA ASN A 149 12.89 19.76 5.71
C ASN A 149 12.79 20.40 4.33
N ASP A 150 12.60 19.61 3.28
CA ASP A 150 12.53 20.05 1.89
C ASP A 150 11.19 19.70 1.23
N PRO A 151 10.26 20.68 1.13
CA PRO A 151 8.99 20.53 0.41
C PRO A 151 9.16 20.30 -1.10
N SER A 152 10.36 20.50 -1.65
CA SER A 152 10.66 20.24 -3.06
C SER A 152 11.19 18.83 -3.30
N SER A 153 11.30 18.00 -2.26
CA SER A 153 11.78 16.63 -2.44
C SER A 153 10.91 15.88 -3.48
N PRO A 154 11.52 15.20 -4.46
CA PRO A 154 10.78 14.47 -5.49
C PRO A 154 9.80 13.44 -4.89
N LEU A 155 10.15 12.89 -3.72
CA LEU A 155 9.34 11.90 -3.02
C LEU A 155 8.06 12.53 -2.47
N TRP A 156 8.18 13.72 -1.88
CA TRP A 156 7.01 14.44 -1.38
C TRP A 156 6.09 14.89 -2.52
N TYR A 157 6.64 15.42 -3.62
CA TYR A 157 5.83 15.83 -4.77
C TYR A 157 4.91 14.70 -5.21
N ILE A 158 5.46 13.50 -5.35
CA ILE A 158 4.74 12.35 -5.89
C ILE A 158 3.83 11.73 -4.85
N THR A 159 4.27 11.64 -3.59
CA THR A 159 3.41 11.14 -2.51
C THR A 159 2.23 12.08 -2.24
N LYS A 160 2.41 13.40 -2.37
CA LYS A 160 1.34 14.39 -2.32
C LYS A 160 0.34 14.17 -3.46
N HIS A 161 0.80 13.86 -4.67
CA HIS A 161 -0.07 13.53 -5.80
C HIS A 161 -0.79 12.18 -5.63
N MET A 162 -0.19 11.20 -4.95
CA MET A 162 -0.85 9.93 -4.59
C MET A 162 -1.92 10.12 -3.50
N VAL A 163 -1.63 10.93 -2.48
CA VAL A 163 -2.50 11.13 -1.30
C VAL A 163 -3.62 12.15 -1.57
N LYS A 164 -3.47 13.03 -2.55
CA LYS A 164 -4.50 14.02 -2.91
C LYS A 164 -5.71 13.31 -3.53
N TRP A 165 -6.81 13.32 -2.77
CA TRP A 165 -8.07 12.79 -3.24
C TRP A 165 -8.67 13.74 -4.30
N THR A 166 -8.62 13.30 -5.56
CA THR A 166 -9.26 14.00 -6.68
C THR A 166 -10.59 13.31 -6.99
N PHE A 167 -11.61 14.05 -7.44
CA PHE A 167 -12.92 13.48 -7.75
C PHE A 167 -12.84 12.35 -8.79
N SER A 168 -12.04 12.55 -9.85
CA SER A 168 -11.73 11.50 -10.84
C SER A 168 -11.13 10.26 -10.20
N ARG A 169 -10.17 10.43 -9.27
CA ARG A 169 -9.57 9.31 -8.55
C ARG A 169 -10.55 8.59 -7.63
N GLY A 170 -11.43 9.33 -6.96
CA GLY A 170 -12.51 8.76 -6.15
C GLY A 170 -13.49 7.94 -7.00
N PHE A 171 -13.79 8.41 -8.20
CA PHE A 171 -14.61 7.68 -9.17
C PHE A 171 -13.91 6.40 -9.63
N GLU A 172 -12.62 6.46 -9.98
CA GLU A 172 -11.84 5.28 -10.36
C GLU A 172 -11.82 4.21 -9.27
N PHE A 173 -11.54 4.60 -8.02
CA PHE A 173 -11.60 3.68 -6.89
C PHE A 173 -13.00 3.07 -6.73
N THR A 174 -14.05 3.89 -6.83
CA THR A 174 -15.44 3.39 -6.74
C THR A 174 -15.72 2.35 -7.83
N MET A 175 -15.29 2.59 -9.06
CA MET A 175 -15.44 1.62 -10.16
C MET A 175 -14.62 0.35 -9.92
N ILE A 176 -13.38 0.46 -9.43
CA ILE A 176 -12.51 -0.68 -9.12
C ILE A 176 -13.10 -1.58 -8.03
N PHE A 177 -13.70 -0.99 -6.99
CA PHE A 177 -14.25 -1.73 -5.85
C PHE A 177 -15.65 -2.29 -6.10
N PHE A 178 -16.53 -1.56 -6.81
CA PHE A 178 -17.92 -1.99 -6.99
C PHE A 178 -18.18 -2.64 -8.35
N LEU A 179 -17.54 -2.15 -9.41
CA LEU A 179 -17.86 -2.50 -10.80
C LEU A 179 -16.60 -2.98 -11.57
N PRO A 180 -16.02 -4.14 -11.17
CA PRO A 180 -14.76 -4.65 -11.73
C PRO A 180 -14.82 -4.88 -13.24
N PHE A 181 -16.01 -5.18 -13.78
CA PHE A 181 -16.22 -5.36 -15.22
C PHE A 181 -15.99 -4.06 -16.01
N ILE A 182 -16.54 -2.94 -15.52
CA ILE A 182 -16.38 -1.62 -16.15
C ILE A 182 -14.95 -1.13 -15.96
N ALA A 183 -14.37 -1.34 -14.77
CA ALA A 183 -12.98 -1.01 -14.51
C ALA A 183 -12.02 -1.78 -15.45
N ARG A 184 -12.40 -3.00 -15.87
CA ARG A 184 -11.67 -3.76 -16.89
C ARG A 184 -11.74 -3.16 -18.27
N THR A 185 -12.92 -2.80 -18.71
CA THR A 185 -13.10 -2.17 -20.03
C THR A 185 -12.40 -0.82 -20.12
N LEU A 186 -12.44 -0.03 -19.04
CA LEU A 186 -11.82 1.30 -18.98
C LEU A 186 -10.34 1.29 -18.57
N ARG A 187 -9.74 0.11 -18.33
CA ARG A 187 -8.34 -0.08 -17.90
C ARG A 187 -7.94 0.83 -16.73
N LEU A 188 -8.81 0.95 -15.74
CA LEU A 188 -8.57 1.81 -14.57
C LEU A 188 -7.44 1.25 -13.71
N THR A 189 -6.58 2.13 -13.21
CA THR A 189 -5.38 1.77 -12.45
C THR A 189 -5.52 2.12 -10.97
N LEU A 190 -5.05 1.26 -10.08
CA LEU A 190 -5.00 1.45 -8.62
C LEU A 190 -3.87 2.39 -8.19
N PHE A 191 -2.83 2.52 -9.00
CA PHE A 191 -1.79 3.56 -8.90
C PHE A 191 -1.73 4.37 -10.19
N SER A 192 -1.54 5.69 -10.08
CA SER A 192 -1.38 6.51 -11.28
C SER A 192 -0.06 6.16 -11.98
N GLN A 193 0.00 6.32 -13.29
CA GLN A 193 1.20 6.01 -14.07
C GLN A 193 2.44 6.81 -13.60
N PRO A 194 2.36 8.13 -13.31
CA PRO A 194 3.52 8.88 -12.82
C PRO A 194 4.02 8.40 -11.45
N ALA A 195 3.09 7.96 -10.60
CA ALA A 195 3.40 7.37 -9.30
C ALA A 195 4.17 6.05 -9.46
N THR A 196 3.74 5.22 -10.40
CA THR A 196 4.34 3.92 -10.73
C THR A 196 5.76 4.08 -11.28
N GLU A 197 5.94 4.95 -12.27
CA GLU A 197 7.24 5.23 -12.89
C GLU A 197 8.25 5.77 -11.88
N TYR A 198 7.80 6.61 -10.95
CA TYR A 198 8.68 7.15 -9.92
C TYR A 198 9.14 6.11 -8.91
N VAL A 199 8.21 5.29 -8.40
CA VAL A 199 8.56 4.21 -7.46
C VAL A 199 9.54 3.24 -8.12
N GLN A 200 9.34 2.92 -9.40
CA GLN A 200 10.26 2.10 -10.18
C GLN A 200 11.62 2.79 -10.35
N LYS A 201 11.65 4.06 -10.74
CA LYS A 201 12.90 4.83 -10.90
C LYS A 201 13.68 4.93 -9.59
N LEU A 202 13.01 5.18 -8.47
CA LEU A 202 13.62 5.16 -7.14
C LEU A 202 14.20 3.80 -6.82
N PHE A 203 13.41 2.73 -6.96
CA PHE A 203 13.85 1.37 -6.67
C PHE A 203 15.11 1.00 -7.45
N TRP A 204 15.11 1.20 -8.78
CA TRP A 204 16.26 0.88 -9.62
C TRP A 204 17.45 1.81 -9.41
N GLY A 205 17.20 3.08 -9.10
CA GLY A 205 18.25 4.03 -8.70
C GLY A 205 18.99 3.53 -7.46
N THR A 206 18.24 3.14 -6.42
CA THR A 206 18.79 2.58 -5.17
C THR A 206 19.53 1.27 -5.40
N VAL A 207 19.02 0.38 -6.25
CA VAL A 207 19.70 -0.88 -6.59
C VAL A 207 21.04 -0.60 -7.28
N LYS A 208 21.07 0.30 -8.28
CA LYS A 208 22.29 0.66 -9.01
C LYS A 208 23.35 1.29 -8.11
N GLU A 209 22.95 2.24 -7.26
CA GLU A 209 23.84 2.90 -6.30
C GLU A 209 24.46 1.91 -5.31
N ARG A 210 23.71 0.87 -4.91
CA ARG A 210 24.22 -0.17 -4.01
C ARG A 210 25.17 -1.14 -4.68
N GLN A 211 24.89 -1.51 -5.94
CA GLN A 211 25.79 -2.33 -6.74
C GLN A 211 27.13 -1.63 -6.99
N SER A 212 27.14 -0.30 -7.18
CA SER A 212 28.39 0.45 -7.35
C SER A 212 29.16 0.65 -6.05
N ASN A 213 28.47 0.82 -4.92
CA ASN A 213 29.10 1.19 -3.64
C ASN A 213 29.47 0.01 -2.74
N GLY A 214 29.11 -1.23 -3.09
CA GLY A 214 29.47 -2.44 -2.35
C GLY A 214 28.95 -2.53 -0.90
N LYS A 215 28.08 -1.59 -0.49
CA LYS A 215 27.51 -1.53 0.86
C LYS A 215 26.15 -2.22 0.89
N THR A 216 26.15 -3.50 1.22
CA THR A 216 24.94 -4.28 1.46
C THR A 216 24.38 -3.93 2.85
N SER A 217 23.45 -2.97 2.93
CA SER A 217 22.72 -2.69 4.18
C SER A 217 21.69 -3.79 4.45
N ASP A 218 22.00 -4.74 5.33
CA ASP A 218 21.12 -5.88 5.66
C ASP A 218 19.81 -5.48 6.41
N LYS A 219 19.40 -4.21 6.30
CA LYS A 219 18.32 -3.58 7.07
C LYS A 219 17.09 -3.18 6.25
N ASP A 220 17.19 -3.17 4.92
CA ASP A 220 16.16 -2.53 4.08
C ASP A 220 15.38 -3.52 3.23
N LEU A 221 14.13 -3.16 2.91
CA LEU A 221 13.20 -4.01 2.14
C LEU A 221 13.72 -4.32 0.74
N VAL A 222 14.48 -3.41 0.12
CA VAL A 222 15.13 -3.62 -1.19
C VAL A 222 16.08 -4.82 -1.19
N ASN A 223 16.90 -4.99 -0.14
CA ASN A 223 17.89 -6.07 -0.12
C ASN A 223 17.24 -7.44 0.10
N HIS A 224 16.11 -7.48 0.81
CA HIS A 224 15.32 -8.69 0.94
C HIS A 224 14.60 -9.02 -0.35
N LEU A 225 14.03 -8.04 -1.06
CA LEU A 225 13.46 -8.29 -2.39
C LEU A 225 14.51 -8.80 -3.39
N LEU A 226 15.75 -8.32 -3.31
CA LEU A 226 16.86 -8.83 -4.12
C LEU A 226 17.25 -10.26 -3.75
N ARG A 227 17.36 -10.58 -2.46
CA ARG A 227 17.62 -11.95 -1.98
C ARG A 227 16.51 -12.91 -2.37
N LEU A 228 15.25 -12.48 -2.26
CA LEU A 228 14.11 -13.26 -2.75
C LEU A 228 14.23 -13.57 -4.24
N LYS A 229 14.66 -12.59 -5.06
CA LYS A 229 14.90 -12.82 -6.48
C LYS A 229 15.98 -13.88 -6.73
N GLU A 230 17.03 -13.89 -5.91
CA GLU A 230 18.15 -14.84 -6.02
C GLU A 230 17.78 -16.24 -5.49
N ASP A 231 17.12 -16.33 -4.34
CA ASP A 231 16.70 -17.58 -3.68
C ASP A 231 15.61 -18.31 -4.49
N LEU A 232 14.76 -17.56 -5.20
CA LEU A 232 13.67 -18.14 -5.97
C LEU A 232 14.11 -18.88 -7.25
N LYS A 233 15.40 -18.94 -7.64
CA LYS A 233 15.95 -19.56 -8.89
C LYS A 233 14.89 -20.34 -9.67
N LEU A 234 14.04 -19.61 -10.39
CA LEU A 234 12.84 -20.18 -10.97
C LEU A 234 13.29 -21.14 -12.08
N PRO A 235 12.87 -22.42 -12.07
CA PRO A 235 13.24 -23.35 -13.11
C PRO A 235 12.77 -22.81 -14.46
N ALA A 236 13.71 -22.72 -15.40
CA ALA A 236 13.57 -22.09 -16.72
C ALA A 236 12.51 -22.75 -17.63
N GLU A 237 11.78 -23.76 -17.17
CA GLU A 237 10.90 -24.59 -17.99
C GLU A 237 9.41 -24.58 -17.57
N ALA A 238 9.01 -23.73 -16.61
CA ALA A 238 7.59 -23.39 -16.36
C ALA A 238 7.20 -22.07 -17.07
N GLY A 239 7.83 -21.82 -18.21
CA GLY A 239 7.86 -20.57 -18.94
C GLY A 239 6.61 -20.24 -19.74
N SER A 240 5.43 -20.11 -19.11
CA SER A 240 4.29 -19.44 -19.78
C SER A 240 3.21 -18.87 -18.85
N ARG A 241 3.15 -19.24 -17.57
CA ARG A 241 2.13 -18.72 -16.63
C ARG A 241 2.67 -18.10 -15.36
N MET A 242 4.00 -18.08 -15.21
CA MET A 242 4.71 -17.56 -14.05
C MET A 242 5.79 -16.54 -14.45
N TYR A 243 5.68 -15.94 -15.63
CA TYR A 243 6.58 -14.87 -16.12
C TYR A 243 6.23 -13.47 -15.60
N CYS A 244 5.15 -13.29 -14.84
CA CYS A 244 4.64 -11.96 -14.46
C CYS A 244 5.17 -11.44 -13.11
N PHE A 245 6.37 -11.83 -12.69
CA PHE A 245 7.08 -11.17 -11.57
C PHE A 245 8.35 -10.45 -12.04
N LEU A 246 8.77 -10.66 -13.30
CA LEU A 246 10.08 -10.20 -13.81
C LEU A 246 10.06 -9.65 -15.25
N THR A 247 8.92 -9.27 -15.83
CA THR A 247 8.91 -8.33 -16.98
C THR A 247 9.21 -6.88 -16.53
N PHE A 248 10.06 -6.75 -15.52
CA PHE A 248 10.87 -5.57 -15.23
C PHE A 248 12.36 -5.84 -15.54
N SER A 249 12.68 -6.97 -16.18
CA SER A 249 14.06 -7.43 -16.44
C SER A 249 14.49 -7.33 -17.90
N ALA A 250 13.63 -6.98 -18.84
CA ALA A 250 14.02 -6.66 -20.21
C ALA A 250 12.83 -5.96 -20.90
N GLY A 251 13.02 -4.69 -21.23
CA GLY A 251 12.02 -3.78 -21.77
C GLY A 251 12.36 -2.36 -21.36
#